data_AF-A0A3D9BQL4-F1
#
_entry.id   AF-A0A3D9BQL4-F1
#
_cell.length_a   1.000
_cell.length_b   1.000
_cell.length_c   1.000
_cell.angle_alpha   90.00
_cell.angle_beta   90.00
_cell.angle_gamma   90.00
#
_symmetry.space_group_name_H-M   'P 1'
#
loop_
_entity.id
_entity.type
_entity.pdbx_description
1 polymer ?
#
loop_
_entity_poly.entity_id
_entity_poly.type
_entity_poly.pdbx_seq_one_letter_code
_entity_poly.pdbx_strand_id
1 'polypeptide(L)'
;MKNKYKVLLSLAFILILELSFAQSRFDLGYGSGYSSGYCQDKANCISPISPIPPIPSVTENSDSYKDGYNRGFKDGLQNNKQETRTRYKTAKPKFYNNERNSNSTNEILLMLLKKKRETEEKVNQDFQQVYSEIENYEDNNSEEVIKLKTEYLNKTENLANSASEILKSTNGNYKHLLNLLQDIYDEFYEKVQ
;
A
#
# COMPACT_ATOMS: atom_id res chain seq x y z
N MET A 1 -18.66 13.18 55.72
CA MET A 1 -17.94 14.12 54.83
C MET A 1 -16.54 13.63 54.41
N LYS A 2 -15.72 13.06 55.30
CA LYS A 2 -14.35 12.57 54.98
C LYS A 2 -14.26 11.57 53.82
N ASN A 3 -15.26 10.70 53.62
CA ASN A 3 -15.24 9.71 52.53
C ASN A 3 -15.46 10.33 51.14
N LYS A 4 -16.17 11.46 51.03
CA LYS A 4 -16.40 12.14 49.74
C LYS A 4 -15.11 12.77 49.20
N TYR A 5 -14.30 13.34 50.09
CA TYR A 5 -12.98 13.89 49.73
C TYR A 5 -11.96 12.80 49.36
N LYS A 6 -12.03 11.62 50.00
CA LYS A 6 -11.20 10.46 49.61
C LYS A 6 -11.53 9.97 48.20
N VAL A 7 -12.82 9.87 47.86
CA VAL A 7 -13.28 9.48 46.52
C VAL A 7 -12.88 10.52 45.45
N LEU A 8 -13.01 11.81 45.77
CA LEU A 8 -12.55 12.91 44.91
C LEU A 8 -11.04 12.88 44.69
N LEU A 9 -10.25 12.60 45.75
CA LEU A 9 -8.80 12.52 45.65
C LEU A 9 -8.34 11.30 44.82
N SER A 10 -9.03 10.16 44.95
CA SER A 10 -8.76 8.98 44.12
C SER A 10 -9.13 9.20 42.64
N LEU A 11 -10.22 9.91 42.35
CA LEU A 11 -10.59 10.26 40.96
C LEU A 11 -9.59 11.23 40.33
N ALA A 12 -9.12 12.22 41.10
CA ALA A 12 -8.09 13.15 40.64
C ALA A 12 -6.76 12.43 40.35
N PHE A 13 -6.39 11.42 41.15
CA PHE A 13 -5.17 10.64 40.92
C PHE A 13 -5.24 9.78 39.65
N ILE A 14 -6.40 9.19 39.34
CA ILE A 14 -6.61 8.41 38.10
C ILE A 14 -6.50 9.30 36.85
N LEU A 15 -7.04 10.52 36.90
CA LEU A 15 -6.95 11.50 35.81
C LEU A 15 -5.52 11.97 35.51
N ILE A 16 -4.63 12.02 36.51
CA ILE A 16 -3.23 12.44 36.34
C ILE A 16 -2.40 11.33 35.66
N LEU A 17 -2.77 10.06 35.83
CA LEU A 17 -2.04 8.93 35.23
C LEU A 17 -2.19 8.89 33.69
N GLU A 18 -3.32 9.32 33.15
CA GLU A 18 -3.57 9.35 31.69
C GLU A 18 -2.76 10.43 30.95
N LEU A 19 -2.23 11.44 31.66
CA LEU A 19 -1.40 12.50 31.07
C LEU A 19 0.08 12.12 30.93
N SER A 20 0.48 10.91 31.35
CA SER A 20 1.88 10.50 31.45
C SER A 20 2.48 9.93 30.14
N PHE A 21 1.68 9.76 29.09
CA PHE A 21 2.11 9.21 27.79
C PHE A 21 1.94 10.23 26.65
N ALA A 22 2.63 11.36 26.75
CA ALA A 22 2.56 12.43 25.75
C ALA A 22 3.49 12.22 24.53
N GLN A 23 4.27 11.12 24.48
CA GLN A 23 5.17 10.84 23.36
C GLN A 23 4.44 10.05 22.29
N SER A 24 4.27 10.67 21.13
CA SER A 24 3.69 10.03 19.95
C SER A 24 4.67 9.03 19.34
N ARG A 25 4.17 8.12 18.48
CA ARG A 25 5.06 7.19 17.75
C ARG A 25 6.01 7.94 16.83
N PHE A 26 5.59 9.10 16.31
CA PHE A 26 6.44 10.00 15.55
C PHE A 26 7.62 10.50 16.38
N ASP A 27 7.41 10.90 17.64
CA ASP A 27 8.49 11.43 18.50
C ASP A 27 9.57 10.38 18.77
N LEU A 28 9.15 9.13 19.03
CA LEU A 28 10.04 7.99 19.19
C LEU A 28 10.82 7.69 17.90
N GLY A 29 10.15 7.79 16.75
CA GLY A 29 10.76 7.66 15.44
C GLY A 29 11.82 8.72 15.21
N TYR A 30 11.47 9.99 15.47
CA TYR A 30 12.35 11.14 15.27
C TYR A 30 13.65 11.01 16.03
N GLY A 31 13.61 10.70 17.33
CA GLY A 31 14.83 10.53 18.12
C GLY A 31 15.76 9.43 17.59
N SER A 32 15.19 8.29 17.18
CA SER A 32 15.97 7.17 16.63
C SER A 32 16.56 7.49 15.26
N GLY A 33 15.78 8.15 14.40
CA GLY A 33 16.21 8.62 13.10
C GLY A 33 17.36 9.62 13.23
N TYR A 34 17.21 10.61 14.11
CA TYR A 34 18.21 11.64 14.35
C TYR A 34 19.56 11.07 14.75
N SER A 35 19.57 10.12 15.69
CA SER A 35 20.79 9.44 16.11
C SER A 35 21.46 8.68 14.96
N SER A 36 20.65 7.95 14.18
CA SER A 36 21.13 7.18 13.03
C SER A 36 21.71 8.08 11.93
N GLY A 37 21.04 9.19 11.62
CA GLY A 37 21.49 10.15 10.61
C GLY A 37 22.71 10.94 11.05
N TYR A 38 22.78 11.33 12.33
CA TYR A 38 23.94 12.02 12.89
C TYR A 38 25.18 11.13 12.87
N CYS A 39 25.02 9.82 13.06
CA CYS A 39 26.13 8.88 13.06
C CYS A 39 26.41 8.25 11.70
N GLN A 40 25.72 8.70 10.64
CA GLN A 40 25.97 8.20 9.30
C GLN A 40 27.45 8.39 8.91
N ASP A 41 28.05 7.31 8.41
CA ASP A 41 29.46 7.22 7.99
C ASP A 41 30.53 7.39 9.10
N LYS A 42 30.16 7.36 10.39
CA LYS A 42 31.09 7.43 11.52
C LYS A 42 31.12 6.10 12.30
N ALA A 43 32.22 5.36 12.21
CA ALA A 43 32.47 4.21 13.10
C ALA A 43 32.70 4.71 14.54
N ASN A 44 32.05 4.09 15.53
CA ASN A 44 32.07 4.48 16.95
C ASN A 44 31.54 5.90 17.22
N CYS A 45 30.40 6.24 16.61
CA CYS A 45 29.74 7.51 16.85
C CYS A 45 28.84 7.48 18.08
N ILE A 46 28.93 8.53 18.91
CA ILE A 46 28.00 8.82 19.98
C ILE A 46 27.15 9.98 19.50
N SER A 47 25.88 9.72 19.21
CA SER A 47 24.95 10.79 18.83
C SER A 47 24.69 11.71 20.02
N PRO A 48 24.61 13.04 19.81
CA PRO A 48 24.06 13.94 20.82
C PRO A 48 22.57 13.62 21.06
N ILE A 49 22.05 14.17 22.16
CA ILE A 49 20.61 14.13 22.45
C ILE A 49 19.86 14.77 21.27
N SER A 50 18.87 14.06 20.75
CA SER A 50 18.00 14.57 19.69
C SER A 50 17.31 15.86 20.14
N PRO A 51 17.16 16.87 19.26
CA PRO A 51 16.30 18.01 19.54
C PRO A 51 14.85 17.54 19.71
N ILE A 52 14.02 18.43 20.25
CA ILE A 52 12.58 18.21 20.37
C ILE A 52 12.02 17.99 18.96
N PRO A 53 11.25 16.91 18.72
CA PRO A 53 10.66 16.65 17.42
C PRO A 53 9.79 17.83 16.96
N PRO A 54 9.88 18.24 15.69
CA PRO A 54 8.97 19.22 15.14
C PRO A 54 7.55 18.63 15.10
N ILE A 55 6.54 19.50 15.12
CA ILE A 55 5.16 19.10 14.90
C ILE A 55 5.07 18.43 13.52
N PRO A 56 4.47 17.22 13.41
CA PRO A 56 4.31 16.54 12.13
C PRO A 56 3.65 17.45 11.09
N SER A 57 4.21 17.49 9.88
CA SER A 57 3.58 18.23 8.79
C SER A 57 2.29 17.56 8.33
N VAL A 58 1.49 18.24 7.52
CA VAL A 58 0.23 17.69 6.95
C VAL A 58 0.43 16.40 6.13
N THR A 59 1.66 16.09 5.75
CA THR A 59 2.04 14.89 5.00
C THR A 59 2.66 13.78 5.87
N GLU A 60 2.81 14.02 7.17
CA GLU A 60 3.38 13.09 8.14
C GLU A 60 2.32 12.72 9.18
N ASN A 61 2.34 11.47 9.62
CA ASN A 61 1.41 11.00 10.63
C ASN A 61 2.06 11.02 12.03
N SER A 62 1.43 11.68 13.01
CA SER A 62 1.86 11.69 14.42
C SER A 62 1.96 10.30 15.03
N ASP A 63 1.20 9.33 14.53
CA ASP A 63 1.24 7.94 14.97
C ASP A 63 2.16 7.06 14.11
N SER A 64 2.90 7.64 13.16
CA SER A 64 3.86 6.92 12.32
C SER A 64 5.29 7.07 12.83
N TYR A 65 5.81 5.99 13.38
CA TYR A 65 7.23 5.87 13.71
C TYR A 65 8.13 6.08 12.49
N LYS A 66 7.70 5.60 11.32
CA LYS A 66 8.48 5.69 10.08
C LYS A 66 8.64 7.13 9.62
N ASP A 67 7.58 7.94 9.74
CA ASP A 67 7.61 9.34 9.33
C ASP A 67 8.52 10.15 10.25
N GLY A 68 8.40 9.93 11.56
CA GLY A 68 9.32 10.48 12.55
C GLY A 68 10.76 10.09 12.26
N TYR A 69 11.04 8.80 12.02
CA TYR A 69 12.38 8.31 11.72
C TYR A 69 12.99 8.98 10.49
N ASN A 70 12.25 9.09 9.39
CA ASN A 70 12.73 9.72 8.17
C ASN A 70 13.07 11.20 8.38
N ARG A 71 12.20 11.91 9.12
CA ARG A 71 12.41 13.32 9.48
C ARG A 71 13.65 13.48 10.35
N GLY A 72 13.74 12.70 11.43
CA GLY A 72 14.87 12.72 12.34
C GLY A 72 16.18 12.41 11.63
N PHE A 73 16.21 11.38 10.77
CA PHE A 73 17.42 11.00 10.03
C PHE A 73 17.96 12.13 9.15
N LYS A 74 17.06 12.84 8.45
CA LYS A 74 17.43 13.99 7.62
C LYS A 74 18.05 15.10 8.48
N ASP A 75 17.45 15.42 9.61
CA ASP A 75 17.92 16.47 10.52
C ASP A 75 19.27 16.10 11.17
N GLY A 76 19.38 14.85 11.64
CA GLY A 76 20.62 14.31 12.22
C GLY A 76 21.79 14.38 11.23
N LEU A 77 21.53 14.03 9.98
CA LEU A 77 22.56 14.12 8.95
C LEU A 77 22.96 15.56 8.60
N GLN A 78 22.00 16.48 8.56
CA GLN A 78 22.32 17.90 8.34
C GLN A 78 23.23 18.41 9.45
N ASN A 79 22.99 17.99 10.70
CA ASN A 79 23.83 18.34 11.84
C ASN A 79 25.19 17.61 11.85
N ASN A 80 25.33 16.46 11.20
CA ASN A 80 26.62 15.79 11.01
C ASN A 80 27.57 16.60 10.09
N LYS A 81 27.04 17.33 9.10
CA LYS A 81 27.83 18.03 8.06
C LYS A 81 28.64 19.24 8.54
N GLN A 82 28.60 19.59 9.82
CA GLN A 82 29.36 20.72 10.37
C GLN A 82 30.83 20.38 10.73
N GLU A 83 31.26 19.11 10.70
CA GLU A 83 32.68 18.76 10.93
C GLU A 83 33.45 18.53 9.62
N THR A 84 34.11 19.59 9.14
CA THR A 84 35.04 19.54 8.01
C THR A 84 36.33 18.80 8.35
N ARG A 85 36.32 17.47 8.30
CA ARG A 85 37.56 16.69 8.15
C ARG A 85 37.45 15.75 6.95
N THR A 86 38.30 15.98 5.96
CA THR A 86 38.38 15.23 4.71
C THR A 86 38.91 13.82 4.95
N ARG A 87 38.03 12.89 5.32
CA ARG A 87 38.28 11.44 5.23
C ARG A 87 37.55 10.89 3.99
N TYR A 88 38.01 9.74 3.48
CA TYR A 88 37.49 9.07 2.29
C TYR A 88 35.96 9.16 2.21
N LYS A 89 35.49 9.89 1.19
CA LYS A 89 34.07 10.08 0.94
C LYS A 89 33.54 8.78 0.38
N THR A 90 32.84 8.00 1.20
CA THR A 90 31.83 7.06 0.68
C THR A 90 30.89 7.84 -0.24
N ALA A 91 30.33 7.18 -1.26
CA ALA A 91 29.43 7.83 -2.20
C ALA A 91 28.40 8.64 -1.41
N LYS A 92 28.32 9.96 -1.67
CA LYS A 92 27.38 10.86 -0.98
C LYS A 92 26.02 10.15 -0.97
N PRO A 93 25.40 9.93 0.20
CA PRO A 93 24.08 9.33 0.20
C PRO A 93 23.18 10.26 -0.61
N LYS A 94 22.62 9.72 -1.69
CA LYS A 94 21.58 10.41 -2.44
C LYS A 94 20.35 10.40 -1.56
N PHE A 95 20.17 11.47 -0.79
CA PHE A 95 18.84 11.78 -0.29
C PHE A 95 18.02 12.09 -1.51
N TYR A 96 17.14 11.15 -1.87
CA TYR A 96 15.90 11.55 -2.50
C TYR A 96 15.21 12.47 -1.50
N ASN A 97 15.51 13.77 -1.59
CA ASN A 97 14.60 14.79 -1.12
C ASN A 97 13.31 14.53 -1.92
N ASN A 98 12.38 13.80 -1.34
CA ASN A 98 11.00 13.79 -1.81
C ASN A 98 10.31 15.12 -1.41
N GLU A 99 11.06 16.22 -1.50
CA GLU A 99 10.54 17.60 -1.59
C GLU A 99 10.13 17.92 -3.03
N ARG A 100 10.18 16.94 -3.93
CA ARG A 100 9.29 16.91 -5.10
C ARG A 100 8.15 15.94 -4.80
N ASN A 101 7.04 16.53 -4.35
CA ASN A 101 5.71 15.98 -4.54
C ASN A 101 5.42 14.72 -3.69
N SER A 102 5.27 14.89 -2.37
CA SER A 102 4.56 13.89 -1.54
C SER A 102 3.12 13.68 -2.01
N ASN A 103 2.55 14.68 -2.71
CA ASN A 103 1.34 14.51 -3.51
C ASN A 103 1.53 13.44 -4.60
N SER A 104 2.67 13.38 -5.31
CA SER A 104 2.82 12.42 -6.42
C SER A 104 2.99 10.97 -6.01
N THR A 105 3.61 10.61 -4.87
CA THR A 105 3.77 9.17 -4.54
C THR A 105 2.45 8.56 -4.11
N ASN A 106 1.66 9.30 -3.31
CA ASN A 106 0.30 8.90 -2.95
C ASN A 106 -0.62 8.98 -4.17
N GLU A 107 -0.50 10.01 -5.03
CA GLU A 107 -1.26 10.09 -6.28
C GLU A 107 -0.88 8.99 -7.27
N ILE A 108 0.40 8.62 -7.39
CA ILE A 108 0.86 7.51 -8.22
C ILE A 108 0.33 6.20 -7.65
N LEU A 109 0.40 5.99 -6.33
CA LEU A 109 -0.20 4.82 -5.71
C LEU A 109 -1.71 4.79 -5.92
N LEU A 110 -2.41 5.90 -5.73
CA LEU A 110 -3.84 6.03 -5.98
C LEU A 110 -4.18 5.81 -7.45
N MET A 111 -3.37 6.31 -8.39
CA MET A 111 -3.51 6.11 -9.82
C MET A 111 -3.26 4.65 -10.20
N LEU A 112 -2.26 3.99 -9.60
CA LEU A 112 -1.99 2.57 -9.79
C LEU A 112 -3.12 1.71 -9.23
N LEU A 113 -3.63 2.04 -8.04
CA LEU A 113 -4.79 1.38 -7.43
C LEU A 113 -6.08 1.63 -8.23
N LYS A 114 -6.27 2.84 -8.77
CA LYS A 114 -7.39 3.17 -9.65
C LYS A 114 -7.30 2.40 -10.96
N LYS A 115 -6.14 2.41 -11.62
CA LYS A 115 -5.89 1.66 -12.85
C LYS A 115 -6.06 0.15 -12.64
N LYS A 116 -5.61 -0.37 -11.49
CA LYS A 116 -5.82 -1.77 -11.10
C LYS A 116 -7.31 -2.08 -10.99
N ARG A 117 -8.07 -1.25 -10.26
CA ARG A 117 -9.53 -1.40 -10.14
C ARG A 117 -10.23 -1.30 -11.50
N GLU A 118 -9.90 -0.31 -12.32
CA GLU A 118 -10.44 -0.16 -13.68
C GLU A 118 -10.14 -1.40 -14.55
N THR A 119 -8.96 -1.99 -14.39
CA THR A 119 -8.59 -3.24 -15.09
C THR A 119 -9.42 -4.43 -14.58
N GLU A 120 -9.59 -4.56 -13.26
CA GLU A 120 -10.42 -5.61 -12.65
C GLU A 120 -11.91 -5.48 -13.04
N GLU A 121 -12.44 -4.25 -13.04
CA GLU A 121 -13.80 -3.95 -13.49
C GLU A 121 -13.98 -4.30 -14.96
N LYS A 122 -13.04 -3.90 -15.82
CA LYS A 122 -13.08 -4.24 -17.25
C LYS A 122 -13.04 -5.74 -17.48
N VAL A 123 -12.13 -6.45 -16.81
CA VAL A 123 -12.06 -7.91 -16.90
C VAL A 123 -13.39 -8.53 -16.48
N ASN A 124 -13.96 -8.09 -15.36
CA ASN A 124 -15.25 -8.60 -14.91
C ASN A 124 -16.38 -8.30 -15.91
N GLN A 125 -16.39 -7.12 -16.53
CA GLN A 125 -17.33 -6.78 -17.60
C GLN A 125 -17.16 -7.70 -18.82
N ASP A 126 -15.93 -7.96 -19.26
CA ASP A 126 -15.63 -8.84 -20.39
C ASP A 126 -16.12 -10.28 -20.11
N PHE A 127 -15.89 -10.80 -18.89
CA PHE A 127 -16.42 -12.11 -18.46
C PHE A 127 -17.94 -12.15 -18.48
N GLN A 128 -18.61 -11.14 -17.93
CA GLN A 128 -20.08 -11.07 -17.91
C GLN A 128 -20.66 -10.93 -19.32
N GLN A 129 -20.00 -10.16 -20.19
CA GLN A 129 -20.40 -10.00 -21.57
C GLN A 129 -20.34 -11.35 -22.30
N VAL A 130 -19.19 -12.03 -22.28
CA VAL A 130 -19.03 -13.36 -22.92
C VAL A 130 -20.05 -14.36 -22.38
N TYR A 131 -20.23 -14.41 -21.06
CA TYR A 131 -21.23 -15.28 -20.43
C TYR A 131 -22.64 -14.98 -20.96
N SER A 132 -23.03 -13.71 -20.99
CA SER A 132 -24.36 -13.29 -21.45
C SER A 132 -24.58 -13.52 -22.94
N GLU A 133 -23.54 -13.38 -23.77
CA GLU A 133 -23.64 -13.62 -25.22
C GLU A 133 -23.82 -15.11 -25.51
N ILE A 134 -23.08 -15.98 -24.82
CA ILE A 134 -23.26 -17.44 -24.91
C ILE A 134 -24.66 -17.82 -24.39
N GLU A 135 -25.07 -17.28 -23.24
CA GLU A 135 -26.36 -17.57 -22.62
C GLU A 135 -27.55 -17.15 -23.49
N ASN A 136 -27.47 -15.99 -24.12
CA ASN A 136 -28.55 -15.43 -24.94
C ASN A 136 -28.46 -15.78 -26.42
N TYR A 137 -27.51 -16.63 -26.84
CA TYR A 137 -27.43 -17.10 -28.22
C TYR A 137 -28.77 -17.76 -28.64
N GLU A 138 -29.46 -17.10 -29.58
CA GLU A 138 -30.73 -17.54 -30.17
C GLU A 138 -30.46 -18.49 -31.33
N ASP A 139 -30.78 -19.76 -31.11
CA ASP A 139 -30.96 -20.75 -32.17
C ASP A 139 -32.23 -21.54 -31.84
N ASN A 140 -32.74 -22.32 -32.80
CA ASN A 140 -34.04 -23.02 -32.79
C ASN A 140 -34.20 -24.12 -31.70
N ASN A 141 -33.55 -23.97 -30.54
CA ASN A 141 -33.54 -24.89 -29.40
C ASN A 141 -33.11 -26.32 -29.79
N SER A 142 -32.12 -26.43 -30.68
CA SER A 142 -31.39 -27.68 -30.90
C SER A 142 -30.79 -28.16 -29.56
N GLU A 143 -31.06 -29.41 -29.19
CA GLU A 143 -30.53 -30.04 -27.98
C GLU A 143 -28.99 -30.00 -27.96
N GLU A 144 -28.35 -30.07 -29.13
CA GLU A 144 -26.90 -29.95 -29.29
C GLU A 144 -26.38 -28.55 -28.93
N VAL A 145 -27.10 -27.50 -29.33
CA VAL A 145 -26.74 -26.11 -29.02
C VAL A 145 -26.91 -25.82 -27.53
N ILE A 146 -27.95 -26.36 -26.88
CA ILE A 146 -28.15 -26.24 -25.42
C ILE A 146 -26.97 -26.89 -24.67
N LYS A 147 -26.52 -28.06 -25.14
CA LYS A 147 -25.38 -28.76 -24.55
C LYS A 147 -24.08 -27.98 -24.73
N LEU A 148 -23.84 -27.42 -25.92
CA LEU A 148 -22.70 -26.54 -26.19
C LEU A 148 -22.73 -25.31 -25.29
N LYS A 149 -23.87 -24.61 -25.17
CA LYS A 149 -24.00 -23.46 -24.25
C LYS A 149 -23.57 -23.83 -22.84
N THR A 150 -24.09 -24.92 -22.30
CA THR A 150 -23.76 -25.37 -20.95
C THR A 150 -22.27 -25.70 -20.79
N GLU A 151 -21.64 -26.34 -21.78
CA GLU A 151 -20.20 -26.62 -21.78
C GLU A 151 -19.38 -25.33 -21.69
N TYR A 152 -19.70 -24.34 -22.52
CA TYR A 152 -18.89 -23.12 -22.63
C TYR A 152 -19.16 -22.11 -21.51
N LEU A 153 -20.37 -22.08 -20.95
CA LEU A 153 -20.64 -21.38 -19.69
C LEU A 153 -19.80 -21.97 -18.56
N ASN A 154 -19.74 -23.30 -18.44
CA ASN A 154 -18.88 -23.96 -17.45
C ASN A 154 -17.38 -23.68 -17.68
N LYS A 155 -16.91 -23.65 -18.94
CA LYS A 155 -15.52 -23.24 -19.26
C LYS A 155 -15.24 -21.81 -18.79
N THR A 156 -16.18 -20.89 -19.05
CA THR A 156 -16.08 -19.48 -18.65
C THR A 156 -16.04 -19.33 -17.12
N GLU A 157 -16.90 -20.04 -16.40
CA GLU A 157 -16.90 -20.06 -14.93
C GLU A 157 -15.61 -20.65 -14.35
N ASN A 158 -15.13 -21.77 -14.90
CA ASN A 158 -13.88 -22.38 -14.46
C ASN A 158 -12.68 -21.45 -14.67
N LEU A 159 -12.65 -20.72 -15.79
CA LEU A 159 -11.63 -19.71 -16.06
C LEU A 159 -11.73 -18.55 -15.06
N ALA A 160 -12.93 -18.06 -14.78
CA ALA A 160 -13.16 -17.01 -13.78
C ALA A 160 -12.70 -17.43 -12.38
N ASN A 161 -13.03 -18.66 -11.96
CA ASN A 161 -12.63 -19.24 -10.67
C ASN A 161 -11.11 -19.41 -10.57
N SER A 162 -10.44 -19.70 -11.69
CA SER A 162 -8.98 -19.90 -11.76
C SER A 162 -8.20 -18.60 -12.01
N ALA A 163 -8.89 -17.48 -12.31
CA ALA A 163 -8.26 -16.23 -12.74
C ALA A 163 -7.22 -15.70 -11.74
N SER A 164 -7.49 -15.82 -10.43
CA SER A 164 -6.55 -15.40 -9.37
C SER A 164 -5.23 -16.18 -9.41
N GLU A 165 -5.29 -17.49 -9.67
CA GLU A 165 -4.10 -18.34 -9.76
C GLU A 165 -3.32 -18.09 -11.06
N ILE A 166 -4.03 -17.93 -12.18
CA ILE A 166 -3.45 -17.57 -13.48
C ILE A 166 -2.74 -16.22 -13.40
N LEU A 167 -3.34 -15.23 -12.74
CA LEU A 167 -2.69 -13.93 -12.55
C LEU A 167 -1.46 -14.03 -11.64
N LYS A 168 -1.46 -14.88 -10.61
CA LYS A 168 -0.26 -15.12 -9.79
C LYS A 168 0.87 -15.76 -10.61
N SER A 169 0.57 -16.78 -11.40
CA SER A 169 1.59 -17.51 -12.19
C SER A 169 2.15 -16.67 -13.34
N THR A 170 1.38 -15.69 -13.83
CA THR A 170 1.78 -14.82 -14.96
C THR A 170 2.27 -13.44 -14.54
N ASN A 171 2.57 -13.23 -13.25
CA ASN A 171 2.98 -11.92 -12.70
C ASN A 171 1.97 -10.78 -12.99
N GLY A 172 0.68 -11.09 -12.95
CA GLY A 172 -0.42 -10.16 -13.16
C GLY A 172 -0.70 -9.81 -14.62
N ASN A 173 -0.41 -10.72 -15.56
CA ASN A 173 -0.64 -10.49 -16.98
C ASN A 173 -2.12 -10.68 -17.36
N TYR A 174 -2.93 -9.63 -17.18
CA TYR A 174 -4.35 -9.63 -17.54
C TYR A 174 -4.61 -9.89 -19.03
N LYS A 175 -3.68 -9.50 -19.92
CA LYS A 175 -3.83 -9.77 -21.36
C LYS A 175 -3.86 -11.26 -21.65
N HIS A 176 -3.09 -12.06 -20.90
CA HIS A 176 -3.13 -13.51 -21.05
C HIS A 176 -4.49 -14.07 -20.66
N LEU A 177 -5.07 -13.61 -19.54
CA LEU A 177 -6.39 -14.02 -19.10
C LEU A 177 -7.49 -13.65 -20.11
N LEU A 178 -7.43 -12.45 -20.68
CA LEU A 178 -8.38 -12.00 -21.71
C LEU A 178 -8.27 -12.80 -23.00
N ASN A 179 -7.06 -13.18 -23.41
CA ASN A 179 -6.88 -14.05 -24.57
C ASN A 179 -7.53 -15.43 -24.33
N LEU A 180 -7.36 -16.02 -23.14
CA LEU A 180 -8.01 -17.29 -22.81
C LEU A 180 -9.54 -17.18 -22.83
N LEU A 181 -10.09 -16.05 -22.37
CA LEU A 181 -11.53 -15.80 -22.43
C LEU A 181 -12.01 -15.64 -23.89
N GLN A 182 -11.25 -14.93 -24.72
CA GLN A 182 -11.54 -14.77 -26.14
C GLN A 182 -11.49 -16.12 -26.87
N ASP A 183 -10.50 -16.97 -26.57
CA ASP A 183 -10.39 -18.30 -27.16
C ASP A 183 -11.63 -19.17 -26.86
N ILE A 184 -12.19 -19.08 -25.64
CA ILE A 184 -13.44 -19.76 -25.27
C ILE A 184 -14.62 -19.25 -26.11
N TYR A 185 -14.71 -17.93 -26.27
CA TYR A 185 -15.77 -17.29 -27.05
C TYR A 185 -15.70 -17.68 -28.54
N ASP A 186 -14.52 -17.59 -29.14
CA ASP A 186 -14.31 -17.91 -30.55
C ASP A 186 -14.60 -19.40 -30.81
N GLU A 187 -14.11 -20.30 -29.94
CA GLU A 187 -14.36 -21.74 -30.05
C GLU A 187 -15.85 -22.09 -29.87
N PHE A 188 -16.63 -21.29 -29.13
CA PHE A 188 -18.09 -21.46 -29.06
C PHE A 188 -18.74 -21.12 -30.40
N TYR A 189 -18.45 -19.93 -30.95
CA TYR A 189 -19.04 -19.46 -32.21
C TYR A 189 -18.68 -20.33 -33.42
N GLU A 190 -17.47 -20.89 -33.45
CA GLU A 190 -17.09 -21.87 -34.48
C GLU A 190 -17.92 -23.16 -34.43
N LYS A 191 -18.41 -23.57 -33.26
CA LYS A 191 -19.18 -24.82 -33.09
C LYS A 191 -20.69 -24.67 -33.28
N VAL A 192 -21.22 -23.47 -33.14
CA VAL A 192 -22.66 -23.19 -33.32
C VAL A 192 -23.01 -22.66 -34.72
N GLN A 193 -22.02 -22.45 -35.59
CA GLN A 193 -22.18 -22.20 -37.03
C GLN A 193 -22.26 -23.50 -37.83
#